data_AF-A0A0C2YR02-F1
#
_entry.id   AF-A0A0C2YR02-F1
#
_cell.length_a   1.000
_cell.length_b   1.000
_cell.length_c   1.000
_cell.angle_alpha   90.00
_cell.angle_beta   90.00
_cell.angle_gamma   90.00
#
_symmetry.space_group_name_H-M   'P 1'
#
loop_
_entity.id
_entity.type
_entity.pdbx_description
1 polymer ?
#
loop_
_entity_poly.entity_id
_entity_poly.type
_entity_poly.pdbx_seq_one_letter_code
_entity_poly.pdbx_strand_id
1 'polypeptide(L)'
;KVKGWFTNNGRRKDPKSKFLLLPNKLKLKTVIAVAEKEAIEEQVRRLSGAHPGSKEYMAKYQMGLSIVTAELSSAKRVEYQRATDEWEEKGYPEEVKRRFAQSNLKKFIEVVDKYKYQRMGACGFSASFHTETDGRMGMSFYDNIGSFADKGVVSFEKMFPEFVAEILEKLFQYATYFTGVMNGTIPAEVHVRKQRKKTIERSLGRSKDGYPIFNALSEGRTENLKQKKDIIRAFLNQHYGM
;
A
#
# COMPACT_ATOMS: atom_id res chain seq x y z
N LYS A 1 -38.83 -22.56 18.92
CA LYS A 1 -37.45 -22.12 19.27
C LYS A 1 -37.30 -20.64 18.90
N VAL A 2 -37.74 -19.72 19.78
CA VAL A 2 -37.76 -18.26 19.57
C VAL A 2 -36.78 -17.60 20.55
N LYS A 3 -35.48 -17.86 20.38
CA LYS A 3 -34.41 -17.27 21.22
C LYS A 3 -33.20 -16.80 20.39
N GLY A 4 -33.43 -16.37 19.16
CA GLY A 4 -32.39 -15.84 18.26
C GLY A 4 -32.44 -14.34 17.99
N TRP A 5 -33.52 -13.65 18.37
CA TRP A 5 -33.80 -12.27 17.92
C TRP A 5 -33.35 -11.17 18.89
N PHE A 6 -32.87 -11.51 20.09
CA PHE A 6 -32.43 -10.54 21.11
C PHE A 6 -30.91 -10.49 21.31
N THR A 7 -30.11 -10.90 20.32
CA THR A 7 -28.69 -10.56 20.32
C THR A 7 -28.54 -9.09 19.98
N ASN A 8 -28.32 -8.30 21.03
CA ASN A 8 -27.96 -6.89 20.98
C ASN A 8 -26.65 -6.71 20.19
N ASN A 9 -26.76 -6.64 18.86
CA ASN A 9 -25.67 -6.31 17.95
C ASN A 9 -25.20 -4.84 18.09
N GLY A 10 -25.86 -4.03 18.93
CA GLY A 10 -25.47 -2.64 19.22
C GLY A 10 -24.10 -2.50 19.90
N ARG A 11 -23.52 -3.60 20.40
CA ARG A 11 -22.16 -3.62 20.98
C ARG A 11 -21.06 -4.09 20.02
N ARG A 12 -21.38 -4.51 18.78
CA ARG A 12 -20.34 -4.62 17.75
C ARG A 12 -20.01 -3.22 17.26
N LYS A 13 -19.13 -2.55 18.01
CA LYS A 13 -18.39 -1.36 17.56
C LYS A 13 -17.38 -1.78 16.49
N ASP A 14 -17.80 -2.45 15.42
CA ASP A 14 -17.00 -2.38 14.22
C ASP A 14 -17.12 -0.92 13.77
N PRO A 15 -16.03 -0.12 13.87
CA PRO A 15 -16.09 1.28 13.51
C PRO A 15 -16.68 1.38 12.11
N LYS A 16 -17.71 2.23 11.93
CA LYS A 16 -18.42 2.38 10.65
C LYS A 16 -17.37 2.51 9.55
N SER A 17 -17.23 1.45 8.76
CA SER A 17 -16.09 1.25 7.87
C SER A 17 -16.08 2.19 6.68
N LYS A 18 -17.03 3.14 6.61
CA LYS A 18 -17.42 3.91 5.42
C LYS A 18 -16.23 4.57 4.71
N PHE A 19 -15.15 4.87 5.43
CA PHE A 19 -13.98 5.59 4.89
C PHE A 19 -12.62 4.92 5.17
N LEU A 20 -12.53 3.63 5.49
CA LEU A 20 -11.24 2.98 5.84
C LEU A 20 -10.21 2.92 4.69
N LEU A 21 -10.64 3.13 3.44
CA LEU A 21 -9.75 3.30 2.30
C LEU A 21 -9.27 4.75 2.11
N LEU A 22 -9.91 5.72 2.78
CA LEU A 22 -9.40 7.08 2.84
C LEU A 22 -8.45 7.18 4.04
N PRO A 23 -7.29 7.83 3.89
CA PRO A 23 -6.42 8.08 5.03
C PRO A 23 -7.20 8.87 6.08
N ASN A 24 -7.17 8.42 7.34
CA ASN A 24 -7.72 9.21 8.43
C ASN A 24 -6.97 10.53 8.51
N LYS A 25 -7.71 11.62 8.74
CA LYS A 25 -7.10 12.93 9.01
C LYS A 25 -6.09 12.80 10.15
N LEU A 26 -4.90 13.41 10.00
CA LEU A 26 -3.88 13.39 11.04
C LEU A 26 -4.47 14.10 12.28
N LYS A 27 -4.28 13.49 13.44
CA LYS A 27 -4.79 14.05 14.70
C LYS A 27 -3.66 14.80 15.38
N LEU A 28 -3.96 15.96 15.95
CA LEU A 28 -3.05 16.74 16.80
C LEU A 28 -2.41 15.88 17.90
N LYS A 29 -3.18 14.96 18.50
CA LYS A 29 -2.69 14.01 19.51
C LYS A 29 -1.53 13.15 19.01
N THR A 30 -1.45 12.86 17.72
CA THR A 30 -0.35 12.08 17.12
C THR A 30 0.95 12.88 17.16
N VAL A 31 0.90 14.17 16.81
CA VAL A 31 2.07 15.06 16.87
C VAL A 31 2.52 15.25 18.32
N ILE A 32 1.58 15.50 19.24
CA ILE A 32 1.87 15.60 20.68
C ILE A 32 2.51 14.31 21.21
N ALA A 33 1.99 13.14 20.85
CA ALA A 33 2.53 11.87 21.31
C ALA A 33 3.98 11.63 20.86
N VAL A 34 4.38 12.20 19.72
CA VAL A 34 5.77 12.16 19.23
C VAL A 34 6.62 13.22 19.93
N ALA A 35 6.15 14.47 19.98
CA ALA A 35 6.91 15.61 20.50
C ALA A 35 7.13 15.55 22.02
N GLU A 36 6.12 15.12 22.78
CA GLU A 36 6.13 15.09 24.25
C GLU A 36 6.27 13.65 24.78
N LYS A 37 6.93 12.78 24.02
CA LYS A 37 7.08 11.35 24.35
C LYS A 37 7.64 11.14 25.76
N GLU A 38 8.70 11.85 26.11
CA GLU A 38 9.37 11.72 27.42
C GLU A 38 8.46 12.18 28.56
N ALA A 39 7.75 13.29 28.38
CA ALA A 39 6.79 13.78 29.35
C ALA A 39 5.64 12.78 29.57
N ILE A 40 5.18 12.14 28.49
CA ILE A 40 4.16 11.08 28.58
C ILE A 40 4.70 9.86 29.33
N GLU A 41 5.91 9.43 29.02
CA GLU A 41 6.55 8.29 29.69
C GLU A 41 6.73 8.53 31.19
N GLU A 42 7.15 9.74 31.57
CA GLU A 42 7.27 10.15 32.96
C GLU A 42 5.92 10.15 33.67
N GLN A 43 4.86 10.67 33.03
CA GLN A 43 3.52 10.63 33.61
C GLN A 43 3.00 9.20 33.76
N VAL A 44 3.24 8.31 32.78
CA VAL A 44 2.85 6.89 32.90
C VAL A 44 3.63 6.21 34.03
N ARG A 45 4.92 6.52 34.19
CA ARG A 45 5.74 6.02 35.29
C ARG A 45 5.21 6.50 36.64
N ARG A 46 4.80 7.75 36.79
CA ARG A 46 4.15 8.25 38.02
C ARG A 46 2.84 7.54 38.33
N LEU A 47 2.05 7.22 37.31
CA LEU A 47 0.74 6.60 37.47
C LEU A 47 0.77 5.11 37.80
N SER A 48 1.86 4.40 37.47
CA SER A 48 1.87 2.94 37.52
C SER A 48 3.22 2.29 37.88
N GLY A 49 4.29 3.07 37.94
CA GLY A 49 5.66 2.56 38.05
C GLY A 49 6.14 1.77 36.83
N ALA A 50 5.30 1.64 35.79
CA ALA A 50 5.54 0.72 34.70
C ALA A 50 6.52 1.27 33.65
N HIS A 51 7.40 0.41 33.14
CA HIS A 51 8.33 0.75 32.06
C HIS A 51 7.67 0.57 30.68
N PRO A 52 8.15 1.31 29.65
CA PRO A 52 7.70 1.15 28.27
C PRO A 52 7.73 -0.32 27.83
N GLY A 53 6.66 -0.77 27.17
CA GLY A 53 6.53 -2.14 26.66
C GLY A 53 5.81 -3.12 27.59
N SER A 54 5.56 -2.77 28.86
CA SER A 54 4.70 -3.57 29.76
C SER A 54 3.21 -3.42 29.41
N LYS A 55 2.38 -4.38 29.83
CA LYS A 55 0.91 -4.32 29.63
C LYS A 55 0.31 -3.15 30.40
N GLU A 56 0.82 -2.92 31.60
CA GLU A 56 0.42 -1.86 32.52
C GLU A 56 0.73 -0.48 31.93
N TYR A 57 1.90 -0.32 31.29
CA TYR A 57 2.26 0.90 30.56
C TYR A 57 1.25 1.20 29.46
N MET A 58 0.90 0.21 28.62
CA MET A 58 -0.05 0.41 27.53
C MET A 58 -1.45 0.77 28.04
N ALA A 59 -1.89 0.16 29.14
CA ALA A 59 -3.17 0.46 29.76
C ALA A 59 -3.25 1.92 30.27
N LYS A 60 -2.13 2.48 30.74
CA LYS A 60 -2.05 3.84 31.30
C LYS A 60 -1.57 4.90 30.31
N TYR A 61 -1.04 4.51 29.17
CA TYR A 61 -0.52 5.41 28.13
C TYR A 61 -1.54 6.45 27.68
N GLN A 62 -2.78 6.04 27.40
CA GLN A 62 -3.84 6.97 26.97
C GLN A 62 -4.19 7.99 28.06
N MET A 63 -4.07 7.60 29.33
CA MET A 63 -4.30 8.48 30.47
C MET A 63 -3.15 9.48 30.60
N GLY A 64 -1.89 9.02 30.52
CA GLY A 64 -0.70 9.88 30.51
C GLY A 64 -0.73 10.90 29.36
N LEU A 65 -1.03 10.45 28.14
CA LEU A 65 -1.18 11.33 26.98
C LEU A 65 -2.26 12.40 27.21
N SER A 66 -3.38 12.03 27.82
CA SER A 66 -4.48 12.98 28.08
C SER A 66 -4.09 14.04 29.11
N ILE A 67 -3.35 13.65 30.16
CA ILE A 67 -2.82 14.57 31.18
C ILE A 67 -1.84 15.55 30.54
N VAL A 68 -0.84 15.04 29.82
CA VAL A 68 0.14 15.90 29.14
C VAL A 68 -0.55 16.86 28.16
N THR A 69 -1.51 16.37 27.36
CA THR A 69 -2.28 17.22 26.45
C THR A 69 -3.05 18.32 27.18
N ALA A 70 -3.60 18.04 28.37
CA ALA A 70 -4.31 19.02 29.18
C ALA A 70 -3.38 20.08 29.77
N GLU A 71 -2.16 19.69 30.17
CA GLU A 71 -1.13 20.56 30.76
C GLU A 71 -0.40 21.45 29.74
N LEU A 72 -0.55 21.19 28.43
CA LEU A 72 0.07 22.01 27.38
C LEU A 72 -0.44 23.46 27.41
N SER A 73 0.51 24.40 27.37
CA SER A 73 0.22 25.83 27.20
C SER A 73 -0.46 26.13 25.85
N SER A 74 -1.18 27.23 25.78
CA SER A 74 -1.82 27.70 24.53
C SER A 74 -0.79 27.89 23.40
N ALA A 75 0.39 28.41 23.72
CA ALA A 75 1.49 28.58 22.77
C ALA A 75 1.95 27.24 22.16
N LYS A 76 2.23 26.22 23.00
CA LYS A 76 2.62 24.88 22.52
C LYS A 76 1.53 24.21 21.70
N ARG A 77 0.26 24.39 22.06
CA ARG A 77 -0.87 23.85 21.28
C ARG A 77 -0.92 24.44 19.87
N VAL A 78 -0.68 25.74 19.72
CA VAL A 78 -0.61 26.40 18.40
C VAL A 78 0.59 25.87 17.60
N GLU A 79 1.74 25.70 18.24
CA GLU A 79 2.94 25.12 17.61
C GLU A 79 2.65 23.69 17.08
N TYR A 80 2.08 22.81 17.89
CA TYR A 80 1.75 21.45 17.45
C TYR A 80 0.64 21.39 16.41
N GLN A 81 -0.27 22.36 16.41
CA GLN A 81 -1.25 22.47 15.33
C GLN A 81 -0.57 22.81 14.01
N ARG A 82 0.38 23.77 14.00
CA ARG A 82 1.17 24.08 12.80
C ARG A 82 1.97 22.87 12.32
N ALA A 83 2.59 22.13 13.24
CA ALA A 83 3.30 20.90 12.89
C ALA A 83 2.35 19.81 12.34
N THR A 84 1.11 19.75 12.85
CA THR A 84 0.08 18.86 12.31
C THR A 84 -0.25 19.23 10.86
N ASP A 85 -0.48 20.50 10.59
CA ASP A 85 -0.79 20.98 9.24
C ASP A 85 0.40 20.76 8.29
N GLU A 86 1.63 20.99 8.75
CA GLU A 86 2.84 20.71 7.99
C GLU A 86 3.00 19.21 7.66
N TRP A 87 2.71 18.32 8.62
CA TRP A 87 2.75 16.88 8.38
C TRP A 87 1.65 16.41 7.42
N GLU A 88 0.48 17.06 7.41
CA GLU A 88 -0.57 16.79 6.43
C GLU A 88 -0.16 17.22 5.02
N GLU A 89 0.50 18.37 4.89
CA GLU A 89 0.92 18.93 3.59
C GLU A 89 2.17 18.24 3.02
N LYS A 90 3.22 18.11 3.82
CA LYS A 90 4.55 17.63 3.38
C LYS A 90 4.80 16.16 3.71
N GLY A 91 3.93 15.54 4.51
CA GLY A 91 4.12 14.20 5.04
C GLY A 91 4.89 14.17 6.38
N TYR A 92 4.90 12.99 6.99
CA TYR A 92 5.52 12.78 8.31
C TYR A 92 7.05 12.90 8.26
N PRO A 93 7.71 13.30 9.35
CA PRO A 93 9.16 13.20 9.48
C PRO A 93 9.66 11.77 9.28
N GLU A 94 10.86 11.60 8.72
CA GLU A 94 11.41 10.29 8.36
C GLU A 94 11.47 9.32 9.55
N GLU A 95 11.90 9.80 10.71
CA GLU A 95 11.92 8.98 11.93
C GLU A 95 10.52 8.44 12.28
N VAL A 96 9.49 9.28 12.16
CA VAL A 96 8.11 8.91 12.46
C VAL A 96 7.61 7.91 11.43
N LYS A 97 7.92 8.09 10.13
CA LYS A 97 7.62 7.10 9.08
C LYS A 97 8.20 5.73 9.42
N ARG A 98 9.47 5.66 9.82
CA ARG A 98 10.16 4.40 10.18
C ARG A 98 9.48 3.70 11.35
N ARG A 99 9.23 4.42 12.45
CA ARG A 99 8.54 3.87 13.63
C ARG A 99 7.12 3.37 13.28
N PHE A 100 6.39 4.13 12.47
CA PHE A 100 5.03 3.77 12.06
C PHE A 100 5.03 2.55 11.13
N ALA A 101 5.98 2.47 10.20
CA ALA A 101 6.12 1.32 9.31
C ALA A 101 6.37 0.04 10.13
N GLN A 102 7.38 0.05 11.00
CA GLN A 102 7.72 -1.09 11.85
C GLN A 102 6.56 -1.60 12.71
N SER A 103 5.74 -0.67 13.24
CA SER A 103 4.66 -1.02 14.18
C SER A 103 3.32 -1.35 13.51
N ASN A 104 3.03 -0.74 12.36
CA ASN A 104 1.67 -0.68 11.81
C ASN A 104 1.54 -1.15 10.35
N LEU A 105 2.62 -1.20 9.56
CA LEU A 105 2.52 -1.45 8.12
C LEU A 105 1.80 -2.76 7.80
N LYS A 106 2.19 -3.86 8.45
CA LYS A 106 1.56 -5.17 8.28
C LYS A 106 0.05 -5.12 8.54
N LYS A 107 -0.35 -4.60 9.71
CA LYS A 107 -1.77 -4.49 10.11
C LYS A 107 -2.55 -3.60 9.15
N PHE A 108 -1.93 -2.52 8.68
CA PHE A 108 -2.54 -1.63 7.69
C PHE A 108 -2.80 -2.36 6.37
N ILE A 109 -1.82 -3.08 5.85
CA ILE A 109 -1.95 -3.87 4.62
C ILE A 109 -3.03 -4.94 4.77
N GLU A 110 -3.03 -5.71 5.87
CA GLU A 110 -4.06 -6.71 6.17
C GLU A 110 -5.48 -6.11 6.15
N VAL A 111 -5.66 -4.94 6.78
CA VAL A 111 -6.95 -4.24 6.82
C VAL A 111 -7.36 -3.79 5.41
N VAL A 112 -6.45 -3.19 4.65
CA VAL A 112 -6.72 -2.72 3.29
C VAL A 112 -7.09 -3.89 2.37
N ASP A 113 -6.34 -4.99 2.41
CA ASP A 113 -6.60 -6.17 1.59
C ASP A 113 -7.95 -6.80 1.91
N LYS A 114 -8.28 -6.92 3.21
CA LYS A 114 -9.61 -7.37 3.64
C LYS A 114 -10.72 -6.47 3.09
N TYR A 115 -10.55 -5.16 3.12
CA TYR A 115 -11.56 -4.23 2.61
C TYR A 115 -11.68 -4.26 1.08
N LYS A 116 -10.56 -4.37 0.35
CA LYS A 116 -10.57 -4.58 -1.12
C LYS A 116 -11.39 -5.81 -1.48
N TYR A 117 -11.18 -6.92 -0.77
CA TYR A 117 -11.94 -8.14 -0.99
C TYR A 117 -13.43 -7.96 -0.67
N GLN A 118 -13.75 -7.54 0.56
CA GLN A 118 -15.14 -7.47 1.03
C GLN A 118 -16.01 -6.48 0.26
N ARG A 119 -15.43 -5.39 -0.26
CA ARG A 119 -16.20 -4.31 -0.91
C ARG A 119 -16.13 -4.34 -2.43
N MET A 120 -15.03 -4.82 -2.98
CA MET A 120 -14.77 -4.75 -4.42
C MET A 120 -14.64 -6.14 -5.05
N GLY A 121 -14.63 -7.21 -4.24
CA GLY A 121 -14.31 -8.56 -4.72
C GLY A 121 -12.86 -8.70 -5.22
N ALA A 122 -12.00 -7.73 -4.93
CA ALA A 122 -10.63 -7.68 -5.44
C ALA A 122 -9.67 -8.38 -4.47
N CYS A 123 -8.88 -9.31 -5.01
CA CYS A 123 -7.78 -9.97 -4.30
C CYS A 123 -6.45 -9.55 -4.90
N GLY A 124 -5.41 -9.54 -4.08
CA GLY A 124 -4.05 -9.31 -4.51
C GLY A 124 -3.07 -9.59 -3.38
N PHE A 125 -1.79 -9.59 -3.73
CA PHE A 125 -0.68 -9.60 -2.79
C PHE A 125 0.03 -8.24 -2.85
N SER A 126 0.73 -7.87 -1.77
CA SER A 126 1.48 -6.63 -1.68
C SER A 126 2.94 -6.94 -1.41
N ALA A 127 3.85 -6.35 -2.19
CA ALA A 127 5.27 -6.34 -1.86
C ALA A 127 5.65 -4.90 -1.45
N SER A 128 6.31 -4.75 -0.30
CA SER A 128 6.67 -3.45 0.25
C SER A 128 8.13 -3.40 0.64
N PHE A 129 8.72 -2.21 0.55
CA PHE A 129 10.02 -1.90 1.16
C PHE A 129 9.90 -0.62 1.99
N HIS A 130 10.70 -0.50 3.03
CA HIS A 130 10.78 0.68 3.89
C HIS A 130 12.14 0.74 4.59
N THR A 131 12.49 1.89 5.12
CA THR A 131 13.66 2.01 6.00
C THR A 131 13.25 1.62 7.42
N GLU A 132 14.01 0.72 8.03
CA GLU A 132 13.86 0.31 9.42
C GLU A 132 14.38 1.38 10.37
N THR A 133 14.09 1.24 11.66
CA THR A 133 14.56 2.21 12.68
C THR A 133 16.08 2.28 12.79
N ASP A 134 16.79 1.20 12.47
CA ASP A 134 18.26 1.14 12.44
C ASP A 134 18.87 1.58 11.10
N GLY A 135 18.04 2.04 10.16
CA GLY A 135 18.48 2.51 8.84
C GLY A 135 18.62 1.41 7.78
N ARG A 136 18.43 0.13 8.12
CA ARG A 136 18.45 -0.95 7.12
C ARG A 136 17.19 -0.92 6.24
N MET A 137 17.26 -1.56 5.08
CA MET A 137 16.11 -1.77 4.21
C MET A 137 15.29 -2.96 4.72
N GLY A 138 14.07 -2.70 5.17
CA GLY A 138 13.06 -3.69 5.49
C GLY A 138 12.24 -4.02 4.25
N MET A 139 12.02 -5.31 3.98
CA MET A 139 11.25 -5.78 2.84
C MET A 139 10.29 -6.88 3.26
N SER A 140 9.12 -6.92 2.65
CA SER A 140 8.11 -7.93 2.98
C SER A 140 7.17 -8.18 1.82
N PHE A 141 6.79 -9.44 1.67
CA PHE A 141 5.70 -9.88 0.81
C PHE A 141 4.50 -10.23 1.69
N TYR A 142 3.32 -9.75 1.31
CA TYR A 142 2.08 -9.96 2.05
C TYR A 142 1.07 -10.63 1.14
N ASP A 143 0.70 -11.85 1.51
CA ASP A 143 -0.50 -12.50 1.01
C ASP A 143 -1.44 -12.78 2.18
N ASN A 144 -2.43 -11.93 2.31
CA ASN A 144 -3.41 -11.98 3.38
C ASN A 144 -4.69 -12.72 2.98
N ILE A 145 -4.80 -13.26 1.76
CA ILE A 145 -6.05 -13.84 1.24
C ILE A 145 -6.55 -14.96 2.14
N GLY A 146 -5.65 -15.83 2.61
CA GLY A 146 -5.98 -16.92 3.52
C GLY A 146 -6.57 -16.46 4.87
N SER A 147 -6.36 -15.21 5.27
CA SER A 147 -6.86 -14.67 6.56
C SER A 147 -8.32 -14.23 6.51
N PHE A 148 -8.88 -13.98 5.32
CA PHE A 148 -10.25 -13.48 5.16
C PHE A 148 -11.07 -14.23 4.10
N ALA A 149 -10.48 -15.18 3.37
CA ALA A 149 -11.21 -16.04 2.45
C ALA A 149 -11.80 -17.25 3.21
N ASP A 150 -13.11 -17.47 3.07
CA ASP A 150 -13.86 -18.50 3.83
C ASP A 150 -13.46 -19.96 3.52
N LYS A 151 -12.64 -20.18 2.48
CA LYS A 151 -12.35 -21.51 1.94
C LYS A 151 -10.95 -22.05 2.25
N GLY A 152 -10.23 -21.45 3.19
CA GLY A 152 -8.90 -21.94 3.57
C GLY A 152 -7.89 -21.90 2.42
N VAL A 153 -7.89 -20.78 1.69
CA VAL A 153 -7.04 -20.57 0.51
C VAL A 153 -5.57 -20.62 0.91
N VAL A 154 -4.77 -21.42 0.19
CA VAL A 154 -3.32 -21.47 0.36
C VAL A 154 -2.72 -20.15 -0.16
N SER A 155 -1.78 -19.57 0.58
CA SER A 155 -1.12 -18.34 0.13
C SER A 155 -0.28 -18.59 -1.13
N PHE A 156 -0.28 -17.63 -2.02
CA PHE A 156 0.53 -17.53 -3.21
C PHE A 156 2.01 -17.82 -2.92
N GLU A 157 2.54 -17.27 -1.83
CA GLU A 157 3.92 -17.53 -1.40
C GLU A 157 4.20 -19.03 -1.13
N LYS A 158 3.22 -19.75 -0.57
CA LYS A 158 3.35 -21.20 -0.36
C LYS A 158 3.24 -21.99 -1.66
N MET A 159 2.46 -21.51 -2.62
CA MET A 159 2.30 -22.18 -3.91
C MET A 159 3.46 -21.90 -4.86
N PHE A 160 4.07 -20.71 -4.80
CA PHE A 160 5.11 -20.24 -5.71
C PHE A 160 6.28 -19.57 -4.95
N PRO A 161 6.98 -20.31 -4.07
CA PRO A 161 8.03 -19.73 -3.22
C PRO A 161 9.20 -19.14 -4.03
N GLU A 162 9.61 -19.81 -5.11
CA GLU A 162 10.70 -19.35 -5.98
C GLU A 162 10.35 -18.02 -6.66
N PHE A 163 9.12 -17.89 -7.15
CA PHE A 163 8.66 -16.66 -7.79
C PHE A 163 8.56 -15.49 -6.81
N VAL A 164 8.15 -15.74 -5.56
CA VAL A 164 8.17 -14.70 -4.51
C VAL A 164 9.60 -14.28 -4.18
N ALA A 165 10.55 -15.21 -4.13
CA ALA A 165 11.96 -14.88 -3.96
C ALA A 165 12.48 -14.00 -5.10
N GLU A 166 12.13 -14.30 -6.35
CA GLU A 166 12.46 -13.45 -7.51
C GLU A 166 11.84 -12.05 -7.41
N ILE A 167 10.58 -11.94 -6.99
CA ILE A 167 9.92 -10.64 -6.75
C ILE A 167 10.70 -9.84 -5.71
N LEU A 168 11.08 -10.46 -4.59
CA LEU A 168 11.83 -9.79 -3.54
C LEU A 168 13.23 -9.36 -4.01
N GLU A 169 13.91 -10.16 -4.82
CA GLU A 169 15.19 -9.76 -5.42
C GLU A 169 15.05 -8.53 -6.31
N LYS A 170 14.05 -8.51 -7.20
CA LYS A 170 13.79 -7.35 -8.07
C LYS A 170 13.32 -6.13 -7.28
N LEU A 171 12.54 -6.34 -6.23
CA LEU A 171 12.14 -5.28 -5.34
C LEU A 171 13.34 -4.69 -4.60
N PHE A 172 14.34 -5.49 -4.22
CA PHE A 172 15.55 -5.01 -3.54
C PHE A 172 16.38 -4.12 -4.47
N GLN A 173 16.53 -4.53 -5.74
CA GLN A 173 17.19 -3.73 -6.78
C GLN A 173 16.48 -2.39 -6.96
N TYR A 174 15.14 -2.41 -7.06
CA TYR A 174 14.35 -1.20 -7.20
C TYR A 174 14.40 -0.31 -5.95
N ALA A 175 14.34 -0.90 -4.75
CA ALA A 175 14.41 -0.16 -3.49
C ALA A 175 15.77 0.54 -3.32
N THR A 176 16.86 -0.13 -3.67
CA THR A 176 18.21 0.44 -3.67
C THR A 176 18.30 1.64 -4.61
N TYR A 177 17.78 1.49 -5.84
CA TYR A 177 17.68 2.59 -6.78
C TYR A 177 16.84 3.75 -6.23
N PHE A 178 15.63 3.47 -5.74
CA PHE A 178 14.71 4.46 -5.20
C PHE A 178 15.35 5.25 -4.07
N THR A 179 15.95 4.58 -3.08
CA THR A 179 16.64 5.25 -1.97
C THR A 179 17.83 6.08 -2.47
N GLY A 180 18.59 5.57 -3.43
CA GLY A 180 19.70 6.30 -4.04
C GLY A 180 19.26 7.56 -4.80
N VAL A 181 18.10 7.53 -5.46
CA VAL A 181 17.51 8.73 -6.08
C VAL A 181 17.04 9.72 -5.03
N MET A 182 16.33 9.24 -4.01
CA MET A 182 15.76 10.10 -2.96
C MET A 182 16.82 10.79 -2.10
N ASN A 183 18.00 10.18 -1.91
CA ASN A 183 19.12 10.78 -1.17
C ASN A 183 20.15 11.48 -2.08
N GLY A 184 19.90 11.55 -3.39
CA GLY A 184 20.75 12.24 -4.37
C GLY A 184 22.06 11.53 -4.72
N THR A 185 22.27 10.28 -4.28
CA THR A 185 23.46 9.49 -4.63
C THR A 185 23.38 8.85 -6.01
N ILE A 186 22.17 8.71 -6.55
CA ILE A 186 21.90 8.22 -7.90
C ILE A 186 21.11 9.30 -8.65
N PRO A 187 21.56 9.74 -9.84
CA PRO A 187 20.76 10.61 -10.69
C PRO A 187 19.42 9.96 -11.04
N ALA A 188 18.32 10.71 -10.97
CA ALA A 188 16.99 10.21 -11.33
C ALA A 188 16.89 9.74 -12.80
N GLU A 189 17.84 10.15 -13.65
CA GLU A 189 17.89 9.92 -15.09
C GLU A 189 18.29 8.49 -15.50
N VAL A 190 17.74 7.44 -14.89
CA VAL A 190 18.06 6.07 -15.31
C VAL A 190 16.88 5.12 -15.07
N HIS A 191 15.89 5.12 -15.99
CA HIS A 191 15.00 4.00 -16.38
C HIS A 191 13.62 4.40 -16.94
N VAL A 192 13.49 5.57 -17.57
CA VAL A 192 12.69 5.57 -18.80
C VAL A 192 13.57 4.89 -19.85
N ARG A 193 13.74 3.56 -19.76
CA ARG A 193 13.79 2.80 -20.99
C ARG A 193 12.48 3.23 -21.60
N LYS A 194 12.53 4.15 -22.57
CA LYS A 194 11.45 4.24 -23.54
C LYS A 194 11.37 2.78 -23.95
N GLN A 195 10.41 2.05 -23.39
CA GLN A 195 9.80 1.01 -24.16
C GLN A 195 9.49 1.82 -25.40
N ARG A 196 10.33 1.67 -26.43
CA ARG A 196 9.83 1.75 -27.77
C ARG A 196 8.60 0.89 -27.59
N LYS A 197 7.42 1.52 -27.45
CA LYS A 197 6.19 0.92 -27.93
C LYS A 197 6.72 0.32 -29.21
N LYS A 198 6.85 -1.00 -29.28
CA LYS A 198 7.04 -1.64 -30.58
C LYS A 198 5.94 -0.94 -31.33
N THR A 199 6.31 -0.03 -32.24
CA THR A 199 5.34 0.69 -33.01
C THR A 199 4.67 -0.46 -33.69
N ILE A 200 3.53 -0.87 -33.15
CA ILE A 200 2.71 -1.89 -33.76
C ILE A 200 2.55 -1.28 -35.13
N GLU A 201 3.08 -1.95 -36.14
CA GLU A 201 3.05 -1.46 -37.51
C GLU A 201 1.59 -1.11 -37.76
N ARG A 202 1.28 0.19 -37.71
CA ARG A 202 -0.10 0.66 -37.48
C ARG A 202 -0.95 0.57 -38.73
N SER A 203 -0.40 -0.02 -39.77
CA SER A 203 -1.06 -0.17 -41.04
C SER A 203 -0.51 -1.41 -41.73
N LEU A 204 -1.31 -2.47 -41.76
CA LEU A 204 -1.57 -3.07 -43.06
C LEU A 204 -1.93 -1.91 -43.99
N GLY A 205 -1.27 -1.78 -45.14
CA GLY A 205 -1.59 -0.73 -46.11
C GLY A 205 -3.09 -0.71 -46.37
N ARG A 206 -3.70 0.45 -46.64
CA ARG A 206 -5.15 0.52 -46.89
C ARG A 206 -5.43 0.48 -48.39
N SER A 207 -6.47 -0.24 -48.80
CA SER A 207 -7.01 -0.15 -50.15
C SER A 207 -7.61 1.23 -50.39
N LYS A 208 -7.90 1.55 -51.65
CA LYS A 208 -8.58 2.81 -52.01
C LYS A 208 -9.94 2.97 -51.30
N ASP A 209 -10.57 1.86 -50.93
CA ASP A 209 -11.85 1.82 -50.23
C ASP A 209 -11.70 1.77 -48.69
N GLY A 210 -10.47 1.93 -48.18
CA GLY A 210 -10.19 2.06 -46.75
C GLY A 210 -10.03 0.74 -45.97
N TYR A 211 -10.09 -0.41 -46.65
CA TYR A 211 -9.90 -1.73 -46.02
C TYR A 211 -8.41 -2.09 -45.84
N PRO A 212 -8.04 -2.82 -44.78
CA PRO A 212 -6.66 -3.32 -44.62
C PRO A 212 -6.30 -4.32 -45.73
N ILE A 213 -5.15 -4.10 -46.37
CA ILE A 213 -4.57 -4.97 -47.40
C ILE A 213 -3.75 -6.04 -46.70
N PHE A 214 -4.14 -7.30 -46.90
CA PHE A 214 -3.37 -8.47 -46.48
C PHE A 214 -2.51 -8.96 -47.64
N ASN A 215 -1.29 -9.43 -47.34
CA ASN A 215 -0.47 -10.08 -48.36
C ASN A 215 -1.15 -11.38 -48.78
N ALA A 216 -1.36 -11.56 -50.08
CA ALA A 216 -1.89 -12.81 -50.63
C ALA A 216 -0.95 -13.96 -50.25
N LEU A 217 -1.52 -15.05 -49.72
CA LEU A 217 -0.77 -16.28 -49.50
C LEU A 217 -0.50 -16.91 -50.87
N SER A 218 0.73 -17.34 -51.11
CA SER A 218 1.04 -18.22 -52.24
C SER A 218 0.21 -19.50 -52.12
N GLU A 219 -0.34 -19.99 -53.23
CA GLU A 219 -1.15 -21.22 -53.25
C GLU A 219 -0.48 -22.37 -52.47
N GLY A 220 -1.25 -23.03 -51.60
CA GLY A 220 -0.79 -24.17 -50.79
C GLY A 220 -0.21 -23.83 -49.42
N ARG A 221 -0.12 -22.56 -49.00
CA ARG A 221 0.30 -22.20 -47.63
C ARG A 221 -0.90 -21.84 -46.74
N THR A 222 -0.99 -22.48 -45.58
CA THR A 222 -1.92 -22.08 -44.51
C THR A 222 -1.39 -20.86 -43.76
N GLU A 223 -2.29 -19.95 -43.37
CA GLU A 223 -1.99 -18.80 -42.52
C GLU A 223 -1.22 -19.20 -41.26
N ASN A 224 -0.05 -18.60 -41.03
CA ASN A 224 0.67 -18.82 -39.80
C ASN A 224 0.02 -18.05 -38.63
N LEU A 225 0.25 -18.52 -37.39
CA LEU A 225 -0.35 -17.94 -36.18
C LEU A 225 -0.09 -16.42 -36.04
N LYS A 226 1.03 -15.93 -36.59
CA LYS A 226 1.37 -14.51 -36.59
C LYS A 226 0.41 -13.72 -37.47
N GLN A 227 0.15 -14.18 -38.70
CA GLN A 227 -0.81 -13.56 -39.62
C GLN A 227 -2.23 -13.50 -39.03
N LYS A 228 -2.70 -14.59 -38.40
CA LYS A 228 -4.02 -14.61 -37.73
C LYS A 228 -4.11 -13.58 -36.60
N LYS A 229 -3.06 -13.46 -35.79
CA LYS A 229 -2.99 -12.45 -34.72
C LYS A 229 -2.98 -11.03 -35.27
N ASP A 230 -2.31 -10.80 -36.40
CA ASP A 230 -2.22 -9.49 -37.03
C ASP A 230 -3.56 -9.08 -37.69
N ILE A 231 -4.30 -10.03 -38.27
CA ILE A 231 -5.69 -9.83 -38.76
C ILE A 231 -6.62 -9.42 -37.61
N ILE A 232 -6.62 -10.20 -36.52
CA ILE A 232 -7.49 -9.94 -35.35
C ILE A 232 -7.18 -8.56 -34.76
N ARG A 233 -5.90 -8.20 -34.64
CA ARG A 233 -5.49 -6.88 -34.13
C ARG A 233 -5.90 -5.74 -35.05
N ALA A 234 -5.76 -5.90 -36.37
CA ALA A 234 -6.21 -4.88 -37.32
C ALA A 234 -7.72 -4.63 -37.21
N PHE A 235 -8.51 -5.70 -37.09
CA PHE A 235 -9.95 -5.61 -36.87
C PHE A 235 -10.27 -4.90 -35.54
N LEU A 236 -9.64 -5.30 -34.44
CA LEU A 236 -9.88 -4.70 -33.13
C LEU A 236 -9.51 -3.21 -33.09
N ASN A 237 -8.39 -2.81 -33.69
CA ASN A 237 -7.97 -1.42 -33.73
C ASN A 237 -8.92 -0.56 -34.58
N GLN A 238 -9.47 -1.10 -35.67
CA GLN A 238 -10.40 -0.39 -36.55
C GLN A 238 -11.76 -0.14 -35.89
N HIS A 239 -12.28 -1.13 -35.15
CA HIS A 239 -13.63 -1.06 -34.60
C HIS A 239 -13.70 -0.60 -33.14
N TYR A 240 -12.61 -0.77 -32.38
CA TYR A 240 -12.60 -0.52 -30.94
C TYR A 240 -11.49 0.45 -30.48
N GLY A 241 -10.64 0.95 -31.39
CA GLY A 241 -9.65 2.00 -31.08
C GLY A 241 -8.55 1.63 -30.09
N MET A 242 -8.28 0.33 -29.93
CA MET A 242 -7.20 -0.20 -29.08
C MET A 242 -5.80 -0.05 -29.69
#